data_AF-A0A291N0K4-F1
#
_entry.id   AF-A0A291N0K4-F1
#
_cell.length_a   1.000
_cell.length_b   1.000
_cell.length_c   1.000
_cell.angle_alpha   90.00
_cell.angle_beta   90.00
_cell.angle_gamma   90.00
#
_symmetry.space_group_name_H-M   'P 1'
#
loop_
_entity.id
_entity.type
_entity.pdbx_description
1 polymer ?
#
loop_
_entity_poly.entity_id
_entity_poly.type
_entity_poly.pdbx_seq_one_letter_code
_entity_poly.pdbx_strand_id
1 'polypeptide(L)'
;MQQLHENFWNIRGSFKIAKIFDIGTQTSLVRKRDGSFILIDSYGVAGSDREKVLGLTDNGAAIDTIINVHPFHTLHCAAAHDLAPHARLFGTRRHHEKAPELPWEQAVIEDAETQAQFNDLEFSIPAGLDLVTNDKRVHAASILVRHRQSGIVHVDDTLMVLAAPGALGRIFPQSRLHFHPMLGKALQHRPGAADAFIAWAQELAERWYGAPYVCAAHSAVRHLPTDGWRTEVTAALAGIWSTLQQHRTRYG
;
A
#
# COMPACT_ATOMS: atom_id res chain seq x y z
N MET A 1 8.28 4.59 13.92
CA MET A 1 9.05 4.92 12.71
C MET A 1 10.29 4.07 12.68
N GLN A 2 10.46 3.31 11.61
CA GLN A 2 11.58 2.43 11.34
C GLN A 2 12.24 2.85 10.02
N GLN A 3 13.56 3.05 10.04
CA GLN A 3 14.34 3.24 8.82
C GLN A 3 14.65 1.86 8.23
N LEU A 4 14.19 1.59 7.01
CA LEU A 4 14.41 0.32 6.31
C LEU A 4 15.51 0.43 5.26
N HIS A 5 15.78 1.65 4.82
CA HIS A 5 16.86 2.03 3.90
C HIS A 5 17.28 3.48 4.20
N GLU A 6 18.47 3.91 3.76
CA GLU A 6 18.95 5.29 3.96
C GLU A 6 17.94 6.35 3.50
N ASN A 7 17.15 6.02 2.47
CA ASN A 7 16.14 6.88 1.83
C ASN A 7 14.70 6.37 1.97
N PHE A 8 14.43 5.41 2.86
CA PHE A 8 13.08 4.86 3.05
C PHE A 8 12.78 4.57 4.52
N TRP A 9 11.67 5.11 5.01
CA TRP A 9 11.15 4.87 6.35
C TRP A 9 9.71 4.36 6.28
N ASN A 10 9.37 3.42 7.16
CA ASN A 10 7.98 3.02 7.40
C ASN A 10 7.56 3.50 8.79
N ILE A 11 6.39 4.13 8.86
CA ILE A 11 5.76 4.59 10.09
C ILE A 11 4.48 3.78 10.26
N ARG A 12 4.34 3.13 11.42
CA ARG A 12 3.16 2.33 11.74
C ARG A 12 2.37 2.96 12.86
N GLY A 13 1.05 2.94 12.68
CA GLY A 13 0.06 3.38 13.65
C GLY A 13 -0.76 2.23 14.19
N SER A 14 -1.46 2.51 15.28
CA SER A 14 -2.50 1.65 15.83
C SER A 14 -3.84 2.03 15.20
N PHE A 15 -4.56 1.07 14.65
CA PHE A 15 -5.95 1.26 14.21
C PHE A 15 -6.80 0.11 14.75
N LYS A 16 -7.66 0.40 15.73
CA LYS A 16 -8.41 -0.62 16.47
C LYS A 16 -9.85 -0.72 16.00
N ILE A 17 -10.21 -1.87 15.43
CA ILE A 17 -11.62 -2.26 15.24
C ILE A 17 -12.21 -2.67 16.59
N ALA A 18 -13.42 -2.16 16.88
CA ALA A 18 -14.16 -2.42 18.12
C ALA A 18 -13.34 -2.16 19.41
N LYS A 19 -12.33 -1.28 19.34
CA LYS A 19 -11.37 -0.94 20.42
C LYS A 19 -10.45 -2.08 20.88
N ILE A 20 -10.58 -3.29 20.33
CA ILE A 20 -9.91 -4.50 20.82
C ILE A 20 -8.93 -5.04 19.78
N PHE A 21 -9.31 -5.04 18.49
CA PHE A 21 -8.50 -5.62 17.42
C PHE A 21 -7.73 -4.53 16.70
N ASP A 22 -6.47 -4.35 17.09
CA ASP A 22 -5.54 -3.49 16.35
C ASP A 22 -5.13 -4.16 15.04
N ILE A 23 -5.68 -3.68 13.95
CA ILE A 23 -5.32 -4.13 12.59
C ILE A 23 -4.19 -3.28 12.01
N GLY A 24 -3.74 -2.26 12.73
CA GLY A 24 -2.67 -1.35 12.32
C GLY A 24 -3.05 -0.46 11.14
N THR A 25 -2.26 0.60 10.98
CA THR A 25 -2.24 1.45 9.78
C THR A 25 -0.79 1.84 9.53
N GLN A 26 -0.47 2.39 8.37
CA GLN A 26 0.89 2.77 8.03
C GLN A 26 0.94 3.96 7.10
N THR A 27 2.12 4.57 7.04
CA THR A 27 2.55 5.46 5.96
C THR A 27 4.02 5.20 5.69
N SER A 28 4.49 5.45 4.48
CA SER A 28 5.92 5.37 4.14
C SER A 28 6.44 6.72 3.73
N LEU A 29 7.63 7.06 4.21
CA LEU A 29 8.32 8.30 3.86
C LEU A 29 9.52 7.92 2.99
N VAL A 30 9.61 8.54 1.82
CA VAL A 30 10.68 8.28 0.84
C VAL A 30 11.44 9.57 0.60
N ARG A 31 12.76 9.54 0.74
CA ARG A 31 13.61 10.66 0.33
C ARG A 31 13.94 10.49 -1.15
N LYS A 32 13.60 11.51 -1.95
CA LYS A 32 13.93 11.60 -3.37
C LYS A 32 15.41 11.96 -3.56
N ARG A 33 15.90 11.82 -4.79
CA ARG A 33 17.31 12.14 -5.14
C ARG A 33 17.68 13.61 -4.96
N ASP A 34 16.72 14.52 -5.13
CA ASP A 34 16.91 15.97 -4.93
C ASP A 34 16.88 16.38 -3.45
N GLY A 35 16.67 15.43 -2.53
CA GLY A 35 16.66 15.62 -1.09
C GLY A 35 15.28 15.94 -0.49
N SER A 36 14.25 16.22 -1.31
CA SER A 36 12.88 16.36 -0.80
C SER A 36 12.24 14.99 -0.58
N PHE A 37 11.01 14.96 -0.06
CA PHE A 37 10.36 13.75 0.41
C PHE A 37 8.96 13.56 -0.18
N ILE A 38 8.64 12.29 -0.41
CA ILE A 38 7.29 11.82 -0.74
C ILE A 38 6.74 11.05 0.46
N LEU A 39 5.52 11.39 0.88
CA LEU A 39 4.74 10.60 1.83
C LEU A 39 3.77 9.70 1.05
N ILE A 40 3.83 8.38 1.29
CA ILE A 40 3.01 7.36 0.63
C ILE A 40 1.98 6.84 1.62
N ASP A 41 0.71 6.98 1.24
CA ASP A 41 -0.49 6.87 2.04
C ASP A 41 -0.52 7.74 3.29
N SER A 42 -1.74 8.03 3.74
CA SER A 42 -1.96 8.92 4.87
C SER A 42 -2.15 8.14 6.17
N TYR A 43 -1.38 8.52 7.17
CA TYR A 43 -1.60 8.17 8.56
C TYR A 43 -1.39 9.42 9.41
N GLY A 44 -2.26 9.66 10.39
CA GLY A 44 -2.09 10.74 11.36
C GLY A 44 -0.92 10.44 12.30
N VAL A 45 0.31 10.66 11.84
CA VAL A 45 1.53 10.41 12.60
C VAL A 45 1.50 11.27 13.88
N ALA A 46 1.67 10.62 15.03
CA ALA A 46 1.58 11.26 16.34
C ALA A 46 2.76 10.90 17.25
N GLY A 47 2.93 11.64 18.35
CA GLY A 47 3.95 11.41 19.36
C GLY A 47 5.39 11.45 18.80
N SER A 48 6.24 10.58 19.33
CA SER A 48 7.67 10.56 18.98
C SER A 48 7.95 10.25 17.51
N ASP A 49 7.03 9.57 16.82
CA ASP A 49 7.16 9.35 15.37
C ASP A 49 6.91 10.64 14.59
N ARG A 50 6.00 11.50 15.06
CA ARG A 50 5.76 12.82 14.43
C ARG A 50 6.99 13.71 14.58
N GLU A 51 7.58 13.74 15.77
CA GLU A 51 8.81 14.51 16.04
C GLU A 51 9.96 14.06 15.14
N LYS A 52 10.12 12.74 14.93
CA LYS A 52 11.14 12.19 14.03
C LYS A 52 10.89 12.56 12.57
N VAL A 53 9.64 12.46 12.10
CA VAL A 53 9.29 12.85 10.73
C VAL A 53 9.57 14.33 10.52
N LEU A 54 9.11 15.19 11.42
CA LEU A 54 9.34 16.63 11.34
C LEU A 54 10.83 17.00 11.41
N GLY A 55 11.58 16.40 12.33
CA GLY A 55 13.02 16.62 12.42
C GLY A 55 13.80 16.18 11.17
N LEU A 56 13.33 15.15 10.47
CA LEU A 56 13.94 14.66 9.23
C LEU A 56 13.59 15.52 8.00
N THR A 57 12.48 16.24 8.05
CA THR A 57 11.84 16.87 6.88
C THR A 57 11.74 18.39 7.00
N ASP A 58 12.64 19.02 7.76
CA ASP A 58 12.61 20.46 8.02
C ASP A 58 11.23 20.94 8.49
N ASN A 59 10.72 20.30 9.55
CA ASN A 59 9.39 20.50 10.10
C ASN A 59 8.26 20.33 9.06
N GLY A 60 8.41 19.36 8.16
CA GLY A 60 7.46 19.06 7.09
C GLY A 60 7.72 19.82 5.80
N ALA A 61 8.52 20.90 5.82
CA ALA A 61 8.81 21.73 4.64
C ALA A 61 9.46 20.95 3.48
N ALA A 62 10.25 19.92 3.79
CA ALA A 62 10.90 19.08 2.78
C ALA A 62 9.97 18.00 2.19
N ILE A 63 8.78 17.78 2.76
CA ILE A 63 7.77 16.91 2.13
C ILE A 63 7.08 17.75 1.05
N ASP A 64 7.40 17.50 -0.21
CA ASP A 64 6.83 18.24 -1.33
C ASP A 64 5.63 17.54 -1.96
N THR A 65 5.42 16.26 -1.64
CA THR A 65 4.38 15.44 -2.25
C THR A 65 3.82 14.43 -1.26
N ILE A 66 2.50 14.27 -1.27
CA ILE A 66 1.77 13.22 -0.58
C ILE A 66 0.97 12.45 -1.63
N ILE A 67 1.11 11.12 -1.68
CA ILE A 67 0.37 10.25 -2.59
C ILE A 67 -0.47 9.25 -1.80
N ASN A 68 -1.78 9.17 -2.05
CA ASN A 68 -2.70 8.23 -1.40
C ASN A 68 -3.13 7.14 -2.37
N VAL A 69 -2.63 5.92 -2.15
CA VAL A 69 -2.65 4.84 -3.14
C VAL A 69 -3.66 3.73 -2.82
N HIS A 70 -4.21 3.70 -1.61
CA HIS A 70 -5.35 2.85 -1.27
C HIS A 70 -6.67 3.64 -1.20
N PRO A 71 -7.64 3.46 -2.13
CA PRO A 71 -8.85 4.30 -2.27
C PRO A 71 -9.73 4.46 -1.03
N PHE A 72 -9.63 3.53 -0.07
CA PHE A 72 -10.44 3.52 1.15
C PHE A 72 -9.72 4.14 2.35
N HIS A 73 -8.43 4.48 2.24
CA HIS A 73 -7.64 5.08 3.31
C HIS A 73 -7.80 6.60 3.35
N THR A 74 -9.04 7.06 3.54
CA THR A 74 -9.37 8.49 3.48
C THR A 74 -9.35 9.20 4.84
N LEU A 75 -9.44 8.44 5.94
CA LEU A 75 -9.62 9.00 7.30
C LEU A 75 -8.48 9.95 7.71
N HIS A 76 -7.26 9.66 7.27
CA HIS A 76 -6.06 10.36 7.72
C HIS A 76 -5.54 11.39 6.71
N CYS A 77 -6.18 11.57 5.56
CA CYS A 77 -5.70 12.47 4.51
C CYS A 77 -5.55 13.92 5.01
N ALA A 78 -6.52 14.42 5.79
CA ALA A 78 -6.43 15.77 6.35
C ALA A 78 -5.25 15.91 7.32
N ALA A 79 -5.05 14.93 8.20
CA ALA A 79 -3.93 14.93 9.14
C ALA A 79 -2.55 14.84 8.46
N ALA A 80 -2.47 14.10 7.33
CA ALA A 80 -1.26 14.06 6.52
C ALA A 80 -1.02 15.39 5.80
N HIS A 81 -2.07 16.02 5.28
CA HIS A 81 -1.97 17.36 4.69
C HIS A 81 -1.53 18.41 5.72
N ASP A 82 -2.06 18.37 6.95
CA ASP A 82 -1.64 19.27 8.04
C ASP A 82 -0.16 19.12 8.41
N LEU A 83 0.44 17.93 8.15
CA LEU A 83 1.86 17.68 8.37
C LEU A 83 2.75 18.42 7.35
N ALA A 84 2.25 18.61 6.13
CA ALA A 84 2.93 19.32 5.04
C ALA A 84 1.93 20.06 4.15
N PRO A 85 1.40 21.23 4.60
CA PRO A 85 0.30 21.92 3.92
C PRO A 85 0.63 22.44 2.51
N HIS A 86 1.91 22.60 2.19
CA HIS A 86 2.41 23.02 0.88
C HIS A 86 2.65 21.85 -0.08
N ALA A 87 2.60 20.61 0.40
CA ALA A 87 2.85 19.44 -0.42
C ALA A 87 1.75 19.27 -1.47
N ARG A 88 2.15 18.90 -2.68
CA ARG A 88 1.22 18.46 -3.73
C ARG A 88 0.51 17.20 -3.26
N LEU A 89 -0.82 17.21 -3.29
CA LEU A 89 -1.62 16.14 -2.72
C LEU A 89 -2.29 15.34 -3.84
N PHE A 90 -1.80 14.13 -4.07
CA PHE A 90 -2.38 13.19 -5.02
C PHE A 90 -3.18 12.13 -4.27
N GLY A 91 -4.32 11.77 -4.85
CA GLY A 91 -5.14 10.67 -4.38
C GLY A 91 -5.81 10.00 -5.56
N THR A 92 -6.54 8.94 -5.24
CA THR A 92 -7.42 8.33 -6.22
C THR A 92 -8.69 9.14 -6.44
N ARG A 93 -9.44 8.86 -7.52
CA ARG A 93 -10.75 9.50 -7.76
C ARG A 93 -11.66 9.43 -6.53
N ARG A 94 -11.64 8.29 -5.85
CA ARG A 94 -12.42 8.11 -4.61
C ARG A 94 -11.95 9.02 -3.47
N HIS A 95 -10.67 9.34 -3.37
CA HIS A 95 -10.19 10.32 -2.38
C HIS A 95 -10.79 11.69 -2.64
N HIS A 96 -10.82 12.12 -3.91
CA HIS A 96 -11.42 13.41 -4.29
C HIS A 96 -12.92 13.44 -3.95
N GLU A 97 -13.64 12.33 -4.16
CA GLU A 97 -15.05 12.22 -3.80
C GLU A 97 -15.31 12.19 -2.28
N LYS A 98 -14.37 11.68 -1.48
CA LYS A 98 -14.56 11.50 -0.03
C LYS A 98 -14.02 12.63 0.83
N ALA A 99 -13.04 13.36 0.34
CA ALA A 99 -12.48 14.51 1.01
C ALA A 99 -12.34 15.67 0.01
N PRO A 100 -13.44 16.12 -0.62
CA PRO A 100 -13.39 17.16 -1.66
C PRO A 100 -12.88 18.52 -1.17
N GLU A 101 -12.85 18.72 0.15
CA GLU A 101 -12.30 19.90 0.80
C GLU A 101 -10.77 19.98 0.79
N LEU A 102 -10.08 18.86 0.59
CA LEU A 102 -8.62 18.84 0.52
C LEU A 102 -8.13 19.34 -0.85
N PRO A 103 -6.96 20.00 -0.90
CA PRO A 103 -6.44 20.60 -2.13
C PRO A 103 -5.79 19.54 -3.03
N TRP A 104 -6.60 18.58 -3.51
CA TRP A 104 -6.14 17.55 -4.43
C TRP A 104 -5.64 18.17 -5.73
N GLU A 105 -4.54 17.63 -6.25
CA GLU A 105 -4.12 17.83 -7.63
C GLU A 105 -5.24 17.39 -8.57
N GLN A 106 -5.36 18.00 -9.75
CA GLN A 106 -6.42 17.61 -10.71
C GLN A 106 -6.25 16.17 -11.22
N ALA A 107 -4.99 15.73 -11.34
CA ALA A 107 -4.64 14.40 -11.80
C ALA A 107 -4.78 13.36 -10.67
N VAL A 108 -5.29 12.17 -10.99
CA VAL A 108 -5.46 11.08 -10.01
C VAL A 108 -4.32 10.07 -10.10
N ILE A 109 -3.98 9.43 -8.99
CA ILE A 109 -2.81 8.54 -8.91
C ILE A 109 -3.03 7.17 -9.58
N GLU A 110 -4.28 6.76 -9.88
CA GLU A 110 -4.55 5.58 -10.72
C GLU A 110 -4.28 5.79 -12.22
N ASP A 111 -4.02 7.03 -12.66
CA ASP A 111 -3.69 7.30 -14.07
C ASP A 111 -2.19 7.06 -14.32
N ALA A 112 -1.88 6.36 -15.42
CA ALA A 112 -0.50 6.05 -15.81
C ALA A 112 0.34 7.30 -16.08
N GLU A 113 -0.26 8.36 -16.62
CA GLU A 113 0.41 9.65 -16.86
C GLU A 113 0.82 10.35 -15.56
N THR A 114 -0.03 10.28 -14.53
CA THR A 114 0.30 10.76 -13.19
C THR A 114 1.46 9.98 -12.59
N GLN A 115 1.40 8.64 -12.66
CA GLN A 115 2.44 7.75 -12.14
C GLN A 115 3.80 7.97 -12.81
N ALA A 116 3.81 8.31 -14.10
CA ALA A 116 5.04 8.58 -14.86
C ALA A 116 5.82 9.81 -14.35
N GLN A 117 5.20 10.69 -13.56
CA GLN A 117 5.86 11.86 -12.96
C GLN A 117 6.82 11.49 -11.82
N PHE A 118 6.70 10.29 -11.24
CA PHE A 118 7.45 9.89 -10.05
C PHE A 118 8.65 9.00 -10.41
N ASN A 119 9.78 9.64 -10.74
CA ASN A 119 11.00 8.94 -11.18
C ASN A 119 11.61 7.99 -10.13
N ASP A 120 11.37 8.22 -8.83
CA ASP A 120 11.90 7.38 -7.75
C ASP A 120 11.00 6.17 -7.43
N LEU A 121 9.81 6.11 -8.03
CA LEU A 121 8.79 5.11 -7.72
C LEU A 121 8.42 4.28 -8.96
N GLU A 122 7.99 3.05 -8.70
CA GLU A 122 7.27 2.19 -9.63
C GLU A 122 5.90 1.89 -9.06
N PHE A 123 4.90 1.78 -9.94
CA PHE A 123 3.52 1.48 -9.54
C PHE A 123 3.05 0.16 -10.15
N SER A 124 2.04 -0.42 -9.54
CA SER A 124 1.33 -1.57 -10.08
C SER A 124 -0.12 -1.60 -9.57
N ILE A 125 -1.08 -1.68 -10.48
CA ILE A 125 -2.50 -1.80 -10.13
C ILE A 125 -2.93 -3.24 -10.43
N PRO A 126 -3.57 -3.95 -9.48
CA PRO A 126 -4.07 -5.31 -9.69
C PRO A 126 -5.04 -5.40 -10.87
N ALA A 127 -4.64 -6.07 -11.95
CA ALA A 127 -5.51 -6.28 -13.09
C ALA A 127 -6.64 -7.27 -12.74
N GLY A 128 -7.82 -7.06 -13.31
CA GLY A 128 -8.99 -7.93 -13.07
C GLY A 128 -9.71 -7.69 -11.74
N LEU A 129 -9.23 -6.80 -10.88
CA LEU A 129 -9.96 -6.32 -9.71
C LEU A 129 -10.56 -4.94 -9.97
N ASP A 130 -11.70 -4.68 -9.33
CA ASP A 130 -12.18 -3.31 -9.14
C ASP A 130 -11.31 -2.65 -8.06
N LEU A 131 -10.57 -1.59 -8.45
CA LEU A 131 -9.83 -0.76 -7.51
C LEU A 131 -10.77 -0.11 -6.47
N VAL A 132 -11.98 0.26 -6.92
CA VAL A 132 -13.08 0.73 -6.07
C VAL A 132 -14.32 -0.09 -6.38
N THR A 133 -14.75 -0.92 -5.43
CA THR A 133 -15.96 -1.73 -5.55
C THR A 133 -17.22 -0.96 -5.16
N ASN A 134 -18.37 -1.40 -5.69
CA ASN A 134 -19.68 -0.89 -5.28
C ASN A 134 -20.02 -1.21 -3.81
N ASP A 135 -19.62 -2.41 -3.33
CA ASP A 135 -19.72 -2.75 -1.91
C ASP A 135 -18.54 -2.10 -1.16
N LYS A 136 -18.83 -1.04 -0.41
CA LYS A 136 -17.83 -0.26 0.34
C LYS A 136 -17.10 -1.05 1.44
N ARG A 137 -17.56 -2.27 1.76
CA ARG A 137 -16.88 -3.17 2.70
C ARG A 137 -15.76 -3.96 2.03
N VAL A 138 -15.74 -4.04 0.70
CA VAL A 138 -14.69 -4.71 -0.06
C VAL A 138 -13.62 -3.67 -0.41
N HIS A 139 -12.43 -3.81 0.15
CA HIS A 139 -11.29 -2.92 -0.11
C HIS A 139 -10.02 -3.76 -0.29
N ALA A 140 -10.09 -4.70 -1.24
CA ALA A 140 -9.04 -5.69 -1.45
C ALA A 140 -7.91 -5.18 -2.38
N ALA A 141 -8.06 -4.02 -2.99
CA ALA A 141 -7.17 -3.51 -4.03
C ALA A 141 -6.66 -2.11 -3.68
N SER A 142 -5.35 -1.95 -3.83
CA SER A 142 -4.58 -0.70 -3.78
C SER A 142 -3.73 -0.59 -5.04
N ILE A 143 -3.25 0.61 -5.30
CA ILE A 143 -2.10 0.80 -6.17
C ILE A 143 -0.85 0.46 -5.35
N LEU A 144 -0.12 -0.56 -5.74
CA LEU A 144 1.13 -0.94 -5.07
C LEU A 144 2.24 0.01 -5.54
N VAL A 145 3.14 0.36 -4.62
CA VAL A 145 4.28 1.25 -4.90
C VAL A 145 5.57 0.56 -4.54
N ARG A 146 6.58 0.62 -5.42
CA ARG A 146 7.95 0.18 -5.13
C ARG A 146 8.90 1.34 -5.23
N HIS A 147 9.70 1.56 -4.20
CA HIS A 147 10.79 2.51 -4.26
C HIS A 147 11.94 1.92 -5.08
N ARG A 148 12.32 2.58 -6.18
CA ARG A 148 13.26 2.03 -7.16
C ARG A 148 14.64 1.76 -6.60
N GLN A 149 15.16 2.68 -5.78
CA GLN A 149 16.53 2.56 -5.27
C GLN A 149 16.66 1.41 -4.26
N SER A 150 15.71 1.27 -3.33
CA SER A 150 15.80 0.25 -2.28
C SER A 150 15.08 -1.06 -2.61
N GLY A 151 14.24 -1.06 -3.64
CA GLY A 151 13.37 -2.18 -3.99
C GLY A 151 12.24 -2.46 -3.00
N ILE A 152 12.07 -1.64 -1.96
CA ILE A 152 11.04 -1.80 -0.91
C ILE A 152 9.66 -1.54 -1.50
N VAL A 153 8.69 -2.37 -1.13
CA VAL A 153 7.33 -2.31 -1.66
C VAL A 153 6.33 -1.90 -0.58
N HIS A 154 5.47 -0.93 -0.90
CA HIS A 154 4.28 -0.56 -0.16
C HIS A 154 3.05 -1.15 -0.86
N VAL A 155 2.28 -1.99 -0.16
CA VAL A 155 1.21 -2.79 -0.78
C VAL A 155 -0.16 -2.59 -0.17
N ASP A 156 -0.24 -1.96 1.00
CA ASP A 156 -1.46 -1.83 1.80
C ASP A 156 -2.26 -3.15 1.90
N ASP A 157 -3.54 -3.18 1.53
CA ASP A 157 -4.43 -4.32 1.79
C ASP A 157 -4.35 -5.40 0.72
N THR A 158 -3.83 -5.10 -0.47
CA THR A 158 -3.75 -6.07 -1.57
C THR A 158 -2.97 -7.32 -1.17
N LEU A 159 -1.83 -7.13 -0.50
CA LEU A 159 -1.00 -8.18 0.05
C LEU A 159 -0.87 -7.98 1.56
N MET A 160 -1.40 -8.93 2.32
CA MET A 160 -1.42 -8.90 3.77
C MET A 160 -0.28 -9.72 4.38
N VAL A 161 0.16 -9.27 5.55
CA VAL A 161 1.02 -10.02 6.46
C VAL A 161 0.25 -10.16 7.76
N LEU A 162 0.22 -11.35 8.34
CA LEU A 162 -0.33 -11.59 9.67
C LEU A 162 0.81 -11.74 10.66
N ALA A 163 0.75 -10.98 11.75
CA ALA A 163 1.67 -11.12 12.87
C ALA A 163 0.86 -11.37 14.13
N ALA A 164 1.38 -12.21 15.03
CA ALA A 164 0.74 -12.42 16.32
C ALA A 164 0.75 -11.09 17.12
N PRO A 165 -0.33 -10.77 17.85
CA PRO A 165 -0.43 -9.50 18.56
C PRO A 165 0.53 -9.44 19.78
N GLY A 166 0.92 -8.21 20.14
CA GLY A 166 1.64 -7.93 21.39
C GLY A 166 3.00 -8.63 21.52
N ALA A 167 3.35 -9.05 22.74
CA ALA A 167 4.63 -9.72 23.01
C ALA A 167 4.77 -11.06 22.25
N LEU A 168 3.63 -11.69 21.88
CA LEU A 168 3.60 -12.94 21.14
C LEU A 168 4.23 -12.78 19.74
N GLY A 169 4.04 -11.63 19.10
CA GLY A 169 4.63 -11.31 17.79
C GLY A 169 6.15 -11.17 17.79
N ARG A 170 6.81 -11.10 18.96
CA ARG A 170 8.27 -11.14 19.08
C ARG A 170 8.83 -12.57 19.06
N ILE A 171 7.97 -13.56 19.33
CA ILE A 171 8.33 -14.96 19.47
C ILE A 171 7.89 -15.76 18.25
N PHE A 172 6.69 -15.47 17.74
CA PHE A 172 6.15 -16.18 16.59
C PHE A 172 6.55 -15.52 15.27
N PRO A 173 6.95 -16.30 14.26
CA PRO A 173 7.26 -15.76 12.95
C PRO A 173 6.01 -15.12 12.33
N GLN A 174 6.22 -14.03 11.60
CA GLN A 174 5.19 -13.45 10.73
C GLN A 174 4.73 -14.48 9.70
N SER A 175 3.49 -14.37 9.23
CA SER A 175 3.03 -15.16 8.10
C SER A 175 3.82 -14.79 6.83
N ARG A 176 3.69 -15.65 5.83
CA ARG A 176 4.03 -15.28 4.45
C ARG A 176 3.05 -14.23 3.93
N LEU A 177 3.33 -13.67 2.76
CA LEU A 177 2.37 -12.85 2.02
C LEU A 177 1.10 -13.65 1.68
N HIS A 178 -0.05 -13.00 1.80
CA HIS A 178 -1.34 -13.52 1.38
C HIS A 178 -2.11 -12.44 0.64
N PHE A 179 -2.85 -12.79 -0.41
CA PHE A 179 -3.82 -11.85 -0.98
C PHE A 179 -4.98 -11.62 -0.03
N HIS A 180 -5.59 -10.43 -0.11
CA HIS A 180 -6.71 -10.05 0.74
C HIS A 180 -7.85 -11.10 0.73
N PRO A 181 -8.43 -11.50 1.87
CA PRO A 181 -9.48 -12.52 1.94
C PRO A 181 -10.74 -12.19 1.13
N MET A 182 -11.02 -10.90 0.94
CA MET A 182 -12.17 -10.44 0.14
C MET A 182 -11.87 -10.29 -1.35
N LEU A 183 -10.70 -10.72 -1.84
CA LEU A 183 -10.30 -10.60 -3.25
C LEU A 183 -11.35 -11.19 -4.21
N GLY A 184 -11.95 -12.34 -3.85
CA GLY A 184 -13.00 -12.95 -4.66
C GLY A 184 -14.21 -12.04 -4.92
N LYS A 185 -14.50 -11.09 -4.01
CA LYS A 185 -15.57 -10.09 -4.15
C LYS A 185 -15.12 -8.83 -4.87
N ALA A 186 -13.81 -8.61 -5.01
CA ALA A 186 -13.24 -7.50 -5.74
C ALA A 186 -12.95 -7.85 -7.21
N LEU A 187 -12.96 -9.14 -7.58
CA LEU A 187 -12.85 -9.56 -8.97
C LEU A 187 -13.99 -8.94 -9.80
N GLN A 188 -13.60 -8.35 -10.93
CA GLN A 188 -14.54 -7.76 -11.87
C GLN A 188 -15.48 -8.83 -12.40
N HIS A 189 -16.78 -8.59 -12.32
CA HIS A 189 -17.82 -9.50 -12.82
C HIS A 189 -17.88 -9.54 -14.36
N ARG A 190 -16.81 -10.01 -14.99
CA ARG A 190 -16.66 -10.14 -16.44
C ARG A 190 -15.76 -11.34 -16.79
N PRO A 191 -15.87 -11.85 -18.02
CA PRO A 191 -14.94 -12.84 -18.51
C PRO A 191 -13.47 -12.37 -18.45
N GLY A 192 -12.56 -13.31 -18.15
CA GLY A 192 -11.11 -13.09 -18.13
C GLY A 192 -10.58 -12.24 -16.98
N ALA A 193 -11.41 -11.81 -16.02
CA ALA A 193 -10.94 -11.04 -14.86
C ALA A 193 -9.95 -11.83 -13.98
N ALA A 194 -10.26 -13.10 -13.71
CA ALA A 194 -9.37 -14.00 -12.97
C ALA A 194 -8.05 -14.24 -13.73
N ASP A 195 -8.09 -14.34 -15.06
CA ASP A 195 -6.90 -14.53 -15.91
C ASP A 195 -6.00 -13.30 -15.89
N ALA A 196 -6.59 -12.12 -16.01
CA ALA A 196 -5.88 -10.86 -15.91
C ALA A 196 -5.19 -10.73 -14.53
N PHE A 197 -5.88 -11.13 -13.46
CA PHE A 197 -5.29 -11.12 -12.12
C PHE A 197 -4.13 -12.11 -11.98
N ILE A 198 -4.27 -13.34 -12.51
CA ILE A 198 -3.20 -14.34 -12.51
C ILE A 198 -1.97 -13.81 -13.26
N ALA A 199 -2.17 -13.29 -14.47
CA ALA A 199 -1.09 -12.75 -15.29
C ALA A 199 -0.39 -11.58 -14.60
N TRP A 200 -1.16 -10.66 -14.01
CA TRP A 200 -0.62 -9.55 -13.23
C TRP A 200 0.20 -10.03 -12.03
N ALA A 201 -0.29 -11.00 -11.26
CA ALA A 201 0.42 -11.49 -10.07
C ALA A 201 1.72 -12.21 -10.44
N GLN A 202 1.72 -12.97 -11.55
CA GLN A 202 2.90 -13.63 -12.08
C GLN A 202 3.93 -12.61 -12.58
N GLU A 203 3.51 -11.61 -13.36
CA GLU A 203 4.39 -10.53 -13.82
C GLU A 203 4.96 -9.75 -12.64
N LEU A 204 4.15 -9.43 -11.64
CA LEU A 204 4.58 -8.72 -10.44
C LEU A 204 5.63 -9.48 -9.64
N ALA A 205 5.48 -10.80 -9.50
CA ALA A 205 6.44 -11.67 -8.83
C ALA A 205 7.83 -11.61 -9.50
N GLU A 206 7.86 -11.47 -10.82
CA GLU A 206 9.09 -11.36 -11.61
C GLU A 206 9.65 -9.93 -11.63
N ARG A 207 8.80 -8.95 -11.96
CA ARG A 207 9.19 -7.55 -12.15
C ARG A 207 9.77 -6.92 -10.88
N TRP A 208 9.27 -7.30 -9.71
CA TRP A 208 9.73 -6.81 -8.41
C TRP A 208 10.58 -7.83 -7.64
N TYR A 209 11.19 -8.78 -8.34
CA TYR A 209 12.18 -9.70 -7.77
C TYR A 209 13.23 -8.96 -6.93
N GLY A 210 13.66 -9.58 -5.83
CA GLY A 210 14.66 -9.02 -4.92
C GLY A 210 14.14 -7.97 -3.95
N ALA A 211 12.83 -7.71 -3.87
CA ALA A 211 12.29 -6.78 -2.88
C ALA A 211 12.62 -7.23 -1.45
N PRO A 212 13.38 -6.44 -0.66
CA PRO A 212 13.87 -6.86 0.65
C PRO A 212 12.82 -6.68 1.76
N TYR A 213 11.89 -5.74 1.57
CA TYR A 213 10.83 -5.44 2.53
C TYR A 213 9.49 -5.20 1.85
N VAL A 214 8.43 -5.63 2.51
CA VAL A 214 7.03 -5.34 2.15
C VAL A 214 6.34 -4.64 3.31
N CYS A 215 5.84 -3.44 3.05
CA CYS A 215 5.07 -2.61 3.95
C CYS A 215 3.58 -2.85 3.68
N ALA A 216 2.97 -3.78 4.43
CA ALA A 216 1.54 -4.06 4.38
C ALA A 216 0.78 -3.24 5.43
N ALA A 217 -0.44 -2.82 5.10
CA ALA A 217 -1.29 -2.01 5.98
C ALA A 217 -1.54 -2.77 7.29
N HIS A 218 -1.85 -4.05 7.14
CA HIS A 218 -2.09 -4.93 8.26
C HIS A 218 -0.81 -5.57 8.81
N SER A 219 -0.73 -5.47 10.14
CA SER A 219 0.15 -6.24 11.04
C SER A 219 1.66 -5.96 11.04
N ALA A 220 2.37 -5.85 9.91
CA ALA A 220 3.84 -5.72 9.96
C ALA A 220 4.54 -5.24 8.69
N VAL A 221 5.81 -4.83 8.86
CA VAL A 221 6.82 -4.87 7.79
C VAL A 221 7.36 -6.29 7.69
N ARG A 222 7.24 -6.90 6.51
CA ARG A 222 7.76 -8.24 6.20
C ARG A 222 9.15 -8.14 5.58
N HIS A 223 10.14 -8.73 6.22
CA HIS A 223 11.49 -8.89 5.66
C HIS A 223 11.57 -10.17 4.83
N LEU A 224 12.13 -10.06 3.63
CA LEU A 224 12.21 -11.15 2.66
C LEU A 224 13.68 -11.47 2.31
N PRO A 225 14.05 -12.75 2.16
CA PRO A 225 15.29 -13.11 1.49
C PRO A 225 15.24 -12.70 0.01
N THR A 226 16.37 -12.76 -0.70
CA THR A 226 16.49 -12.31 -2.10
C THR A 226 15.43 -12.88 -3.05
N ASP A 227 15.07 -14.15 -2.90
CA ASP A 227 14.03 -14.82 -3.69
C ASP A 227 12.63 -14.76 -3.04
N GLY A 228 12.54 -14.21 -1.82
CA GLY A 228 11.36 -14.24 -0.97
C GLY A 228 10.15 -13.56 -1.60
N TRP A 229 10.34 -12.45 -2.33
CA TRP A 229 9.23 -11.78 -3.02
C TRP A 229 8.55 -12.69 -4.03
N ARG A 230 9.33 -13.22 -4.99
CA ARG A 230 8.81 -14.11 -6.03
C ARG A 230 8.16 -15.34 -5.41
N THR A 231 8.83 -15.97 -4.44
CA THR A 231 8.35 -17.18 -3.77
C THR A 231 7.04 -16.93 -3.01
N GLU A 232 6.94 -15.85 -2.23
CA GLU A 232 5.75 -15.58 -1.43
C GLU A 232 4.57 -15.06 -2.25
N VAL A 233 4.79 -14.22 -3.28
CA VAL A 233 3.70 -13.80 -4.19
C VAL A 233 3.15 -14.99 -4.98
N THR A 234 4.03 -15.87 -5.47
CA THR A 234 3.61 -17.09 -6.18
C THR A 234 2.82 -18.03 -5.26
N ALA A 235 3.26 -18.19 -4.00
CA ALA A 235 2.54 -18.98 -3.02
C ALA A 235 1.19 -18.36 -2.64
N ALA A 236 1.12 -17.03 -2.50
CA ALA A 236 -0.12 -16.31 -2.25
C ALA A 236 -1.13 -16.52 -3.39
N LEU A 237 -0.67 -16.48 -4.65
CA LEU A 237 -1.49 -16.74 -5.82
C LEU A 237 -2.04 -18.17 -5.84
N ALA A 238 -1.19 -19.17 -5.53
CA ALA A 238 -1.61 -20.56 -5.40
C ALA A 238 -2.67 -20.73 -4.28
N GLY A 239 -2.53 -19.99 -3.18
CA GLY A 239 -3.46 -20.03 -2.04
C GLY A 239 -4.89 -19.58 -2.37
N ILE A 240 -5.08 -18.75 -3.40
CA ILE A 240 -6.39 -18.27 -3.84
C ILE A 240 -6.89 -18.96 -5.12
N TRP A 241 -6.20 -20.01 -5.58
CA TRP A 241 -6.52 -20.69 -6.84
C TRP A 241 -7.98 -21.14 -6.93
N SER A 242 -8.54 -21.70 -5.86
CA SER A 242 -9.93 -22.15 -5.82
C SER A 242 -10.92 -20.98 -6.00
N THR A 243 -10.62 -19.82 -5.43
CA THR A 243 -11.43 -18.60 -5.59
C THR A 243 -11.41 -18.13 -7.04
N LEU A 244 -10.24 -18.15 -7.67
CA LEU A 244 -10.06 -17.77 -9.08
C LEU A 244 -10.78 -18.76 -10.03
N GLN A 245 -10.73 -20.07 -9.77
CA GLN A 245 -11.47 -21.05 -10.56
C GLN A 245 -12.98 -20.91 -10.41
N GLN A 246 -13.48 -20.66 -9.20
CA GLN A 246 -14.91 -20.40 -8.99
C GLN A 246 -15.37 -19.16 -9.76
N HIS A 247 -14.55 -18.11 -9.81
CA HIS A 247 -14.84 -16.94 -10.61
C HIS A 247 -14.89 -17.25 -12.11
N ARG A 248 -13.91 -17.98 -12.66
CA ARG A 248 -13.91 -18.43 -14.07
C ARG A 248 -15.18 -19.21 -14.41
N THR A 249 -15.51 -20.23 -13.61
CA THR A 249 -16.73 -21.03 -13.81
C THR A 249 -18.01 -20.18 -13.83
N ARG A 250 -18.06 -19.11 -13.03
CA ARG A 250 -19.24 -18.25 -12.92
C ARG A 250 -19.35 -17.19 -14.01
N TYR A 251 -18.23 -16.63 -14.47
CA TYR A 251 -18.22 -15.42 -15.30
C TYR A 251 -17.51 -15.57 -16.65
N GLY A 252 -16.87 -16.71 -16.95
CA GLY A 252 -16.08 -16.93 -18.16
C GLY A 252 -14.59 -16.82 -17.89
#